data_AF-A0A0N1NZV0-F1
#
_entry.id   AF-A0A0N1NZV0-F1
#
_cell.length_a   1.000
_cell.length_b   1.000
_cell.length_c   1.000
_cell.angle_alpha   90.00
_cell.angle_beta   90.00
_cell.angle_gamma   90.00
#
_symmetry.space_group_name_H-M   'P 1'
#
loop_
_entity.id
_entity.type
_entity.pdbx_description
1 polymer ?
#
loop_
_entity_poly.entity_id
_entity_poly.type
_entity_poly.pdbx_seq_one_letter_code
_entity_poly.pdbx_strand_id
1 'polypeptide(L)'
;MVFPVFTASVQSVSGIESAVFIPLGFLLWNIGDLGGRLLTAVPKLSLTHFPFALFCIAMARLVFIPLYFLCNIKGRGAYVNSDIFYLVVVQFFFGLSNGYLGSSCMMGAGSWVAPEEREVAGGFMGMMLVAGLAVGSLLSFTLGDV
;
A
#
# COMPACT_ATOMS: atom_id res chain seq x y z
N MET A 1 3.13 -3.19 -6.15
CA MET A 1 2.27 -3.01 -7.34
C MET A 1 2.31 -1.58 -7.88
N VAL A 2 2.21 -0.52 -7.06
CA VAL A 2 2.28 0.89 -7.58
C VAL A 2 3.49 1.69 -7.03
N PHE A 3 4.07 1.22 -5.94
CA PHE A 3 5.24 1.81 -5.31
C PHE A 3 6.48 0.96 -5.62
N PRO A 4 7.64 1.52 -6.04
CA PRO A 4 7.99 2.95 -6.21
C PRO A 4 7.83 3.51 -7.64
N VAL A 5 7.61 2.68 -8.65
CA VAL A 5 7.73 3.07 -10.08
C VAL A 5 6.74 4.17 -10.50
N PHE A 6 5.47 4.07 -10.08
CA PHE A 6 4.48 5.12 -10.38
C PHE A 6 4.65 6.34 -9.47
N THR A 7 4.97 6.15 -8.18
CA THR A 7 5.20 7.25 -7.23
C THR A 7 6.36 8.15 -7.66
N ALA A 8 7.43 7.56 -8.23
CA ALA A 8 8.57 8.29 -8.78
C ALA A 8 8.25 9.00 -10.11
N SER A 9 7.17 8.63 -10.78
CA SER A 9 6.74 9.21 -12.07
C SER A 9 5.76 10.37 -11.91
N VAL A 10 5.27 10.64 -10.69
CA VAL A 10 4.33 11.71 -10.40
C VAL A 10 5.10 13.00 -10.12
N GLN A 11 4.78 14.06 -10.86
CA GLN A 11 5.39 15.37 -10.69
C GLN A 11 4.45 16.34 -9.98
N SER A 12 5.02 17.28 -9.23
CA SER A 12 4.26 18.34 -8.55
C SER A 12 3.58 19.25 -9.58
N VAL A 13 2.32 19.59 -9.30
CA VAL A 13 1.53 20.56 -10.07
C VAL A 13 1.84 22.00 -9.63
N SER A 14 2.25 22.20 -8.37
CA SER A 14 2.58 23.53 -7.82
C SER A 14 4.00 24.04 -8.12
N GLY A 15 4.80 23.28 -8.90
CA GLY A 15 6.16 23.67 -9.27
C GLY A 15 7.22 23.33 -8.23
N ILE A 16 6.92 22.44 -7.27
CA ILE A 16 7.92 21.91 -6.34
C ILE A 16 8.89 21.01 -7.12
N GLU A 17 10.18 21.15 -6.84
CA GLU A 17 11.20 20.33 -7.46
C GLU A 17 10.95 18.84 -7.18
N SER A 18 11.03 18.01 -8.23
CA SER A 18 10.76 16.56 -8.12
C SER A 18 11.71 15.87 -7.13
N ALA A 19 12.92 16.41 -6.96
CA ALA A 19 13.90 15.95 -5.97
C ALA A 19 13.41 16.06 -4.52
N VAL A 20 12.49 16.98 -4.22
CA VAL A 20 11.88 17.15 -2.88
C VAL A 20 10.53 16.46 -2.81
N PHE A 21 9.74 16.58 -3.89
CA PHE A 21 8.38 16.06 -3.93
C PHE A 21 8.31 14.53 -3.83
N ILE A 22 9.20 13.83 -4.53
CA ILE A 22 9.23 12.36 -4.55
C ILE A 22 9.56 11.80 -3.14
N PRO A 23 10.66 12.20 -2.46
CA PRO A 23 10.94 11.77 -1.09
C PRO A 23 9.84 12.13 -0.09
N LEU A 24 9.16 13.26 -0.25
CA LEU A 24 8.03 13.64 0.61
C LEU A 24 6.86 12.65 0.47
N GLY A 25 6.57 12.20 -0.76
CA GLY A 25 5.62 11.12 -1.01
C GLY A 25 6.06 9.80 -0.36
N PHE A 26 7.34 9.44 -0.43
CA PHE A 26 7.87 8.27 0.29
C PHE A 26 7.69 8.42 1.81
N LEU A 27 7.94 9.59 2.37
CA LEU A 27 7.81 9.85 3.79
C LEU A 27 6.36 9.68 4.25
N LEU A 28 5.40 10.31 3.57
CA LEU A 28 3.99 10.21 3.94
C LEU A 28 3.44 8.80 3.81
N TRP A 29 3.90 8.05 2.80
CA TRP A 29 3.56 6.64 2.68
C TRP A 29 4.05 5.83 3.89
N ASN A 30 5.31 6.03 4.30
CA ASN A 30 5.88 5.33 5.46
C ASN A 30 5.21 5.74 6.77
N ILE A 31 4.83 7.01 6.94
CA ILE A 31 4.05 7.47 8.10
C ILE A 31 2.68 6.79 8.11
N GLY A 32 2.01 6.71 6.96
CA GLY A 32 0.76 5.97 6.80
C GLY A 32 0.93 4.49 7.15
N ASP A 33 1.93 3.81 6.58
CA ASP A 33 2.23 2.39 6.84
C ASP A 33 2.47 2.14 8.34
N LEU A 34 3.30 2.96 8.98
CA LEU A 34 3.52 2.90 10.42
C LEU A 34 2.21 3.09 11.20
N GLY A 35 1.42 4.12 10.86
CA GLY A 35 0.13 4.35 11.47
C GLY A 35 -0.80 3.14 11.35
N GLY A 36 -0.86 2.53 10.18
CA GLY A 36 -1.70 1.35 9.91
C GLY A 36 -1.31 0.16 10.77
N ARG A 37 0.00 -0.08 10.92
CA ARG A 37 0.53 -1.13 11.82
C ARG A 37 0.21 -0.84 13.28
N LEU A 38 0.37 0.41 13.73
CA LEU A 38 0.03 0.80 15.10
C LEU A 38 -1.47 0.66 15.38
N LEU A 39 -2.35 0.96 14.40
CA LEU A 39 -3.79 0.73 14.52
C LEU A 39 -4.10 -0.74 14.80
N THR A 40 -3.38 -1.68 14.17
CA THR A 40 -3.60 -3.12 14.40
C THR A 40 -3.15 -3.61 15.78
N ALA A 41 -2.26 -2.86 16.45
CA ALA A 41 -1.84 -3.15 17.82
C ALA A 41 -2.95 -2.84 18.84
N VAL A 42 -3.96 -2.04 18.46
CA VAL A 42 -5.13 -1.77 19.30
C VAL A 42 -6.17 -2.89 19.09
N PRO A 43 -6.44 -3.75 20.09
CA PRO A 43 -7.28 -4.95 19.90
C PRO A 43 -8.71 -4.64 19.43
N LYS A 44 -9.26 -3.50 19.87
CA LYS A 44 -10.62 -3.04 19.49
C LYS A 44 -10.75 -2.66 18.02
N LEU A 45 -9.65 -2.30 17.37
CA LEU A 45 -9.62 -1.85 15.99
C LEU A 45 -9.03 -2.92 15.07
N SER A 46 -8.76 -4.11 15.61
CA SER A 46 -8.11 -5.21 14.90
C SER A 46 -9.19 -6.05 14.18
N LEU A 47 -9.30 -5.90 12.86
CA LEU A 47 -10.20 -6.69 11.99
C LEU A 47 -9.70 -8.13 11.75
N THR A 48 -8.74 -8.56 12.56
CA THR A 48 -8.07 -9.86 12.56
C THR A 48 -9.05 -11.04 12.66
N HIS A 49 -10.24 -10.82 13.22
CA HIS A 49 -11.31 -11.82 13.30
C HIS A 49 -12.23 -11.89 12.07
N PHE A 50 -12.11 -10.97 11.12
CA PHE A 50 -12.98 -10.90 9.93
C PHE A 50 -12.16 -11.03 8.64
N PRO A 51 -11.78 -12.26 8.23
CA PRO A 51 -10.95 -12.49 7.04
C PRO A 51 -11.60 -11.97 5.76
N PHE A 52 -12.92 -12.02 5.65
CA PHE A 52 -13.65 -11.48 4.50
C PHE A 52 -13.55 -9.95 4.41
N ALA A 53 -13.58 -9.23 5.55
CA ALA A 53 -13.42 -7.78 5.56
C ALA A 53 -11.99 -7.39 5.12
N LEU A 54 -10.97 -8.12 5.57
CA LEU A 54 -9.59 -7.92 5.12
C LEU A 54 -9.44 -8.16 3.61
N PHE A 55 -10.12 -9.19 3.08
CA PHE A 55 -10.15 -9.45 1.64
C PHE A 55 -10.84 -8.32 0.85
N CYS A 56 -11.98 -7.82 1.31
CA CYS A 56 -12.65 -6.68 0.70
C CYS A 56 -11.78 -5.42 0.69
N ILE A 57 -11.09 -5.13 1.80
CA ILE A 57 -10.16 -3.98 1.88
C ILE A 57 -8.97 -4.20 0.94
N ALA A 58 -8.45 -5.43 0.83
CA ALA A 58 -7.39 -5.77 -0.13
C ALA A 58 -7.84 -5.56 -1.58
N MET A 59 -9.06 -5.97 -1.94
CA MET A 59 -9.63 -5.71 -3.26
C MET A 59 -9.88 -4.21 -3.50
N ALA A 60 -10.35 -3.48 -2.49
CA ALA A 60 -10.55 -2.04 -2.57
C ALA A 60 -9.24 -1.29 -2.90
N ARG A 61 -8.07 -1.87 -2.60
CA ARG A 61 -6.78 -1.26 -2.97
C ARG A 61 -6.56 -1.17 -4.48
N LEU A 62 -7.29 -1.95 -5.28
CA LEU A 62 -7.24 -1.82 -6.74
C LEU A 62 -7.76 -0.45 -7.22
N VAL A 63 -8.60 0.23 -6.43
CA VAL A 63 -9.09 1.59 -6.71
C VAL A 63 -7.97 2.62 -6.67
N PHE A 64 -6.87 2.38 -5.92
CA PHE A 64 -5.73 3.29 -5.93
C PHE A 64 -5.05 3.34 -7.30
N ILE A 65 -5.08 2.27 -8.10
CA ILE A 65 -4.47 2.23 -9.43
C ILE A 65 -5.04 3.33 -10.35
N PRO A 66 -6.35 3.43 -10.62
CA PRO A 66 -6.92 4.51 -11.41
C PRO A 66 -6.78 5.88 -10.74
N LEU A 67 -6.77 5.95 -9.40
CA LEU A 67 -6.47 7.20 -8.67
C LEU A 67 -5.08 7.75 -8.97
N TYR A 68 -4.06 6.87 -9.07
CA TYR A 68 -2.71 7.28 -9.50
C TYR A 68 -2.71 7.78 -10.95
N PHE A 69 -3.50 7.19 -11.85
CA PHE A 69 -3.65 7.68 -13.25
C PHE A 69 -4.36 9.03 -13.36
N LEU A 70 -5.17 9.42 -12.38
CA LEU A 70 -5.82 10.74 -12.31
C LEU A 70 -4.87 11.85 -11.85
N CYS A 71 -3.74 11.48 -11.24
CA CYS A 71 -2.67 12.39 -10.84
C CYS A 71 -1.75 12.74 -12.03
N ASN A 72 -0.95 13.79 -11.88
CA ASN A 72 -0.04 14.24 -12.94
C ASN A 72 1.12 13.27 -13.18
N ILE A 73 0.91 12.26 -14.03
CA ILE A 73 1.97 11.34 -14.45
C ILE A 73 2.75 12.00 -15.60
N LYS A 74 4.07 12.15 -15.44
CA LYS A 74 4.99 12.61 -16.50
C LYS A 74 4.58 13.93 -17.19
N GLY A 75 3.89 14.84 -16.48
CA GLY A 75 3.51 16.16 -17.04
C GLY A 75 2.38 16.13 -18.08
N ARG A 76 1.65 15.02 -18.22
CA ARG A 76 0.53 14.87 -19.19
C ARG A 76 -0.75 15.63 -18.82
N GLY A 77 -0.76 16.35 -17.70
CA GLY A 77 -1.89 17.15 -17.22
C GLY A 77 -2.70 16.37 -16.17
N ALA A 78 -2.80 16.93 -14.96
CA ALA A 78 -3.58 16.35 -13.89
C ALA A 78 -5.07 16.66 -14.09
N TYR A 79 -5.95 15.66 -13.94
CA TYR A 79 -7.39 15.94 -13.81
C TYR A 79 -7.66 16.59 -12.44
N VAL A 80 -6.90 16.20 -11.42
CA VAL A 80 -6.91 16.81 -10.08
C VAL A 80 -5.61 17.61 -9.91
N ASN A 81 -5.69 18.93 -10.09
CA ASN A 81 -4.57 19.86 -9.92
C ASN A 81 -4.30 20.17 -8.44
N SER A 82 -4.04 19.15 -7.62
CA SER A 82 -3.70 19.33 -6.20
C SER A 82 -2.66 18.33 -5.74
N ASP A 83 -1.49 18.84 -5.36
CA ASP A 83 -0.41 18.06 -4.77
C ASP A 83 -0.82 17.45 -3.41
N ILE A 84 -1.70 18.13 -2.68
CA ILE A 84 -2.25 17.66 -1.39
C ILE A 84 -3.10 16.40 -1.60
N PHE A 85 -3.85 16.33 -2.69
CA PHE A 85 -4.65 15.14 -3.02
C PHE A 85 -3.75 13.92 -3.22
N TYR A 86 -2.67 14.06 -3.99
CA TYR A 86 -1.71 12.99 -4.18
C TYR A 86 -1.03 12.59 -2.86
N LEU A 87 -0.49 13.56 -2.11
CA LEU A 87 0.29 13.30 -0.90
C LEU A 87 -0.56 12.73 0.25
N VAL A 88 -1.77 13.24 0.46
CA VAL A 88 -2.61 12.84 1.60
C VAL A 88 -3.60 11.75 1.20
N VAL A 89 -4.37 11.94 0.13
CA VAL A 89 -5.46 11.00 -0.21
C VAL A 89 -4.89 9.73 -0.83
N VAL A 90 -3.94 9.86 -1.75
CA VAL A 90 -3.38 8.70 -2.43
C VAL A 90 -2.29 8.08 -1.57
N GLN A 91 -1.25 8.83 -1.23
CA GLN A 91 -0.02 8.26 -0.67
C GLN A 91 -0.15 7.85 0.81
N PHE A 92 -0.75 8.70 1.66
CA PHE A 92 -0.94 8.38 3.08
C PHE A 92 -1.97 7.26 3.29
N PHE A 93 -3.16 7.31 2.67
CA PHE A 93 -4.15 6.22 2.83
C PHE A 93 -3.71 4.90 2.16
N PHE A 94 -2.98 4.97 1.04
CA PHE A 94 -2.39 3.77 0.45
C PHE A 94 -1.35 3.13 1.39
N GLY A 95 -0.53 3.94 2.06
CA GLY A 95 0.37 3.48 3.13
C GLY A 95 -0.40 2.90 4.32
N LEU A 96 -1.40 3.62 4.82
CA LEU A 96 -2.23 3.22 5.96
C LEU A 96 -2.89 1.85 5.75
N SER A 97 -3.54 1.67 4.60
CA SER A 97 -4.17 0.39 4.23
C SER A 97 -3.14 -0.73 4.06
N ASN A 98 -1.93 -0.42 3.59
CA ASN A 98 -0.84 -1.39 3.46
C ASN A 98 -0.38 -1.92 4.82
N GLY A 99 -0.06 -1.01 5.76
CA GLY A 99 0.38 -1.36 7.09
C GLY A 99 -0.70 -2.11 7.87
N TYR A 100 -1.95 -1.66 7.74
CA TYR A 100 -3.08 -2.28 8.43
C TYR A 100 -3.37 -3.71 7.93
N LEU A 101 -3.45 -3.93 6.61
CA LEU A 101 -3.67 -5.27 6.05
C LEU A 101 -2.49 -6.20 6.32
N GLY A 102 -1.26 -5.71 6.11
CA GLY A 102 -0.05 -6.52 6.29
C GLY A 102 0.05 -7.05 7.72
N SER A 103 -0.13 -6.18 8.72
CA SER A 103 -0.11 -6.61 10.11
C SER A 103 -1.32 -7.48 10.48
N SER A 104 -2.55 -7.13 10.05
CA SER A 104 -3.75 -7.90 10.39
C SER A 104 -3.72 -9.32 9.83
N CYS A 105 -3.25 -9.51 8.59
CA CYS A 105 -3.12 -10.83 7.99
C CYS A 105 -2.08 -11.67 8.73
N MET A 106 -0.90 -11.11 9.00
CA MET A 106 0.19 -11.84 9.66
C MET A 106 -0.13 -12.20 11.12
N MET A 107 -0.77 -11.30 11.87
CA MET A 107 -1.16 -11.56 13.26
C MET A 107 -2.39 -12.47 13.35
N GLY A 108 -3.29 -12.41 12.36
CA GLY A 108 -4.52 -13.20 12.36
C GLY A 108 -4.34 -14.65 11.99
N ALA A 109 -3.41 -14.98 11.08
CA ALA A 109 -3.23 -16.36 10.64
C ALA A 109 -3.05 -17.34 11.81
N GLY A 110 -2.33 -16.96 12.87
CA GLY A 110 -2.10 -17.80 14.04
C GLY A 110 -3.32 -18.04 14.94
N SER A 111 -4.37 -17.21 14.86
CA SER A 111 -5.59 -17.40 15.66
C SER A 111 -6.58 -18.38 15.03
N TRP A 112 -6.46 -18.62 13.72
CA TRP A 112 -7.31 -19.55 12.95
C TRP A 112 -6.74 -20.95 12.82
N VAL A 113 -5.53 -21.18 13.34
CA VAL A 113 -4.78 -22.42 13.21
C VAL A 113 -4.48 -22.99 14.61
N ALA A 114 -4.46 -24.31 14.71
CA ALA A 114 -4.13 -25.00 15.96
C ALA A 114 -2.73 -24.60 16.46
N PRO A 115 -2.49 -24.54 17.79
CA PRO A 115 -1.21 -24.06 18.34
C PRO A 115 0.02 -24.74 17.76
N GLU A 116 -0.06 -26.05 17.50
CA GLU A 116 0.98 -26.88 16.90
C GLU A 116 1.32 -26.53 15.44
N GLU A 117 0.37 -25.93 14.72
CA GLU A 117 0.51 -25.63 13.29
C GLU A 117 0.81 -24.13 13.03
N ARG A 118 0.85 -23.31 14.09
CA ARG A 118 1.10 -21.86 13.99
C ARG A 118 2.44 -21.50 13.35
N GLU A 119 3.48 -22.27 13.65
CA GLU A 119 4.82 -22.03 13.11
C GLU A 119 4.85 -22.26 11.59
N VAL A 120 4.25 -23.37 11.14
CA VAL A 120 4.13 -23.71 9.71
C VAL A 120 3.26 -22.69 8.98
N ALA A 121 2.13 -22.29 9.59
CA ALA A 121 1.27 -21.25 9.04
C ALA A 121 1.99 -19.90 8.89
N GLY A 122 2.80 -19.51 9.89
CA GLY A 122 3.64 -18.31 9.82
C GLY A 122 4.66 -18.38 8.68
N GLY A 123 5.30 -19.54 8.49
CA GLY A 123 6.20 -19.79 7.37
C GLY A 123 5.50 -19.67 6.00
N PHE A 124 4.32 -20.28 5.87
CA PHE A 124 3.52 -20.19 4.65
C PHE A 124 3.11 -18.74 4.31
N MET A 125 2.64 -17.99 5.31
CA MET A 125 2.31 -16.57 5.17
C MET A 125 3.51 -15.74 4.69
N GLY A 126 4.70 -16.00 5.23
CA GLY A 126 5.95 -15.38 4.79
C GLY A 126 6.27 -15.69 3.33
N MET A 127 6.11 -16.96 2.90
CA MET A 127 6.32 -17.34 1.50
C MET A 127 5.33 -16.63 0.57
N MET A 128 4.04 -16.56 0.94
CA MET A 128 3.03 -15.86 0.15
C MET A 128 3.32 -14.36 0.02
N LEU A 129 3.83 -13.73 1.09
CA LEU A 129 4.26 -12.33 1.05
C LEU A 129 5.40 -12.12 0.03
N VAL A 130 6.45 -12.96 0.09
CA VAL A 130 7.58 -12.87 -0.84
C VAL A 130 7.15 -13.17 -2.27
N ALA A 131 6.28 -14.16 -2.49
CA ALA A 131 5.72 -14.46 -3.80
C ALA A 131 4.94 -13.25 -4.36
N GLY A 132 4.11 -12.59 -3.53
CA GLY A 132 3.39 -11.38 -3.91
C GLY A 132 4.31 -10.21 -4.27
N LEU A 133 5.42 -10.05 -3.54
CA LEU A 133 6.45 -9.05 -3.87
C LEU A 133 7.13 -9.39 -5.21
N ALA A 134 7.49 -10.66 -5.44
CA ALA A 134 8.11 -11.11 -6.69
C ALA A 134 7.20 -10.89 -7.90
N VAL A 135 5.94 -11.33 -7.82
CA VAL A 135 4.93 -11.09 -8.87
C VAL A 135 4.72 -9.59 -9.08
N GLY A 136 4.69 -8.82 -7.99
CA GLY A 136 4.56 -7.36 -8.07
C GLY A 136 5.72 -6.67 -8.76
N SER A 137 6.95 -7.12 -8.55
CA SER A 137 8.12 -6.62 -9.26
C SER A 137 8.05 -6.97 -10.75
N LEU A 138 7.67 -8.19 -11.11
CA LEU A 138 7.51 -8.62 -12.51
C LEU A 138 6.45 -7.78 -13.24
N LEU A 139 5.29 -7.58 -12.62
CA LEU A 139 4.22 -6.74 -13.18
C LEU A 139 4.64 -5.27 -13.29
N SER A 140 5.47 -4.77 -12.36
CA SER A 140 5.94 -3.38 -12.41
C SER A 140 6.83 -3.12 -13.63
N PHE A 141 7.61 -4.10 -14.09
CA PHE A 141 8.34 -3.98 -15.35
C PHE A 141 7.40 -3.86 -16.55
N THR A 142 6.34 -4.68 -16.61
CA THR A 142 5.38 -4.62 -17.72
C THR A 142 4.59 -3.31 -17.79
N LEU A 143 4.34 -2.68 -16.64
CA LEU A 143 3.59 -1.42 -16.55
C LEU A 143 4.49 -0.17 -16.59
N GLY A 144 5.78 -0.30 -16.25
CA GLY A 144 6.73 0.81 -16.21
C GLY A 144 7.14 1.34 -17.60
N ASP A 145 7.04 0.49 -18.61
CA ASP A 145 7.36 0.83 -20.01
C ASP A 145 6.20 1.55 -20.76
N VAL A 146 5.09 1.84 -20.08
CA VAL A 146 3.91 2.59 -20.62
C VAL A 146 3.95 4.07 -20.22
#